data_AF-A0A382UY65-F1
#
_entry.id   AF-A0A382UY65-F1
#
_cell.length_a   1.000
_cell.length_b   1.000
_cell.length_c   1.000
_cell.angle_alpha   90.00
_cell.angle_beta   90.00
_cell.angle_gamma   90.00
#
_symmetry.space_group_name_H-M   'P 1'
#
loop_
_entity.id
_entity.type
_entity.pdbx_description
1 polymer ?
#
loop_
_entity_poly.entity_id
_entity_poly.type
_entity_poly.pdbx_seq_one_letter_code
_entity_poly.pdbx_strand_id
1 'polypeptide(L)'
;MPMKATGGELRFLDPSLIARIGSMELRARTVVEGFLAGLHRSPFKGFSVEFAEYRQYLPGDDLSTIDWKVYARSDRYYVKKFDEETNVECHVLLDVSGSMGYGSQGITKLAYGSYLAASLAYLMNRQRDAVGLIAFDDNIVTHLPPSARPGHLRSVLLA
;
A
#
# COMPACT_ATOMS: atom_id res chain seq x y z
N MET A 1 24.73 31.46 -26.47
CA MET A 1 24.55 30.01 -26.68
C MET A 1 23.48 29.52 -25.71
N PRO A 2 22.38 28.91 -26.15
CA PRO A 2 21.26 28.57 -25.27
C PRO A 2 21.35 27.13 -24.68
N MET A 3 21.00 27.05 -23.39
CA MET A 3 20.40 25.96 -22.57
C MET A 3 20.60 24.47 -22.90
N LYS A 4 20.90 23.70 -21.84
CA LYS A 4 20.07 22.54 -21.44
C LYS A 4 19.88 22.53 -19.92
N ALA A 5 18.61 22.63 -19.51
CA ALA A 5 18.17 22.43 -18.14
C ALA A 5 18.47 20.98 -17.69
N THR A 6 19.21 20.80 -16.61
CA THR A 6 19.32 19.52 -15.92
C THR A 6 18.04 19.31 -15.09
N GLY A 7 17.07 18.65 -15.71
CA GLY A 7 15.82 18.28 -15.07
C GLY A 7 16.04 17.41 -13.83
N GLY A 8 15.39 17.81 -12.73
CA GLY A 8 15.02 17.02 -11.55
C GLY A 8 15.99 15.94 -11.08
N GLU A 9 16.76 16.26 -10.03
CA GLU A 9 17.22 15.25 -9.07
C GLU A 9 16.01 14.41 -8.64
N LEU A 10 15.97 13.17 -9.11
CA LEU A 10 14.87 12.27 -8.77
C LEU A 10 14.97 11.94 -7.29
N ARG A 11 14.10 12.63 -6.55
CA ARG A 11 13.53 12.52 -5.20
C ARG A 11 13.30 11.09 -4.66
N PHE A 12 14.22 10.16 -4.88
CA PHE A 12 14.17 8.76 -4.44
C PHE A 12 15.38 8.45 -3.54
N LEU A 13 15.18 7.52 -2.61
CA LEU A 13 16.22 7.06 -1.69
C LEU A 13 17.28 6.24 -2.46
N ASP A 14 18.55 6.57 -2.28
CA ASP A 14 19.68 5.84 -2.88
C ASP A 14 19.66 4.37 -2.40
N PRO A 15 19.62 3.38 -3.31
CA PRO A 15 19.64 1.97 -2.97
C PRO A 15 20.82 1.57 -2.05
N SER A 16 21.99 2.17 -2.26
CA SER A 16 23.20 1.91 -1.47
C SER A 16 23.04 2.36 -0.01
N LEU A 17 22.30 3.45 0.24
CA LEU A 17 21.97 3.90 1.59
C LEU A 17 20.96 2.98 2.27
N ILE A 18 19.94 2.53 1.54
CA ILE A 18 18.94 1.57 2.06
C ILE A 18 19.65 0.27 2.45
N ALA A 19 20.56 -0.23 1.62
CA ALA A 19 21.32 -1.44 1.91
C ALA A 19 22.18 -1.35 3.19
N ARG A 20 22.56 -0.15 3.64
CA ARG A 20 23.33 0.02 4.90
C ARG A 20 22.48 -0.11 6.16
N ILE A 21 21.15 -0.05 6.05
CA ILE A 21 20.26 -0.25 7.18
C ILE A 21 20.24 -1.74 7.53
N GLY A 22 20.49 -2.09 8.79
CA GLY A 22 20.69 -3.49 9.19
C GLY A 22 19.43 -4.36 9.20
N SER A 23 18.25 -3.79 9.43
CA SER A 23 17.00 -4.56 9.48
C SER A 23 16.12 -4.31 8.25
N MET A 24 15.51 -5.39 7.75
CA MET A 24 14.58 -5.33 6.61
C MET A 24 13.36 -4.46 6.92
N GLU A 25 12.88 -4.51 8.17
CA GLU A 25 11.78 -3.67 8.65
C GLU A 25 12.11 -2.18 8.55
N LEU A 26 13.31 -1.78 9.01
CA LEU A 26 13.74 -0.39 8.92
C LEU A 26 13.94 0.04 7.45
N ARG A 27 14.45 -0.84 6.59
CA ARG A 27 14.56 -0.58 5.14
C ARG A 27 13.19 -0.28 4.53
N ALA A 28 12.24 -1.19 4.73
CA ALA A 28 10.88 -1.06 4.22
C ALA A 28 10.20 0.23 4.72
N ARG A 29 10.32 0.50 6.02
CA ARG A 29 9.78 1.72 6.63
C ARG A 29 10.40 2.97 6.03
N THR A 30 11.73 3.04 5.92
CA THR A 30 12.43 4.18 5.33
C THR A 30 12.01 4.43 3.89
N VAL A 31 11.87 3.37 3.06
CA VAL A 31 11.38 3.49 1.68
C VAL A 31 9.98 4.08 1.62
N VAL A 32 9.05 3.50 2.39
CA VAL A 32 7.64 3.91 2.39
C VAL A 32 7.45 5.31 2.96
N GLU A 33 8.08 5.63 4.09
CA GLU A 33 7.96 6.94 4.73
C GLU A 33 8.66 8.03 3.91
N GLY A 34 9.82 7.75 3.31
CA GLY A 34 10.51 8.68 2.42
C GLY A 34 9.69 9.00 1.16
N PHE A 35 9.04 7.99 0.58
CA PHE A 35 8.13 8.16 -0.56
C PHE A 35 6.89 8.99 -0.17
N LEU A 36 6.25 8.67 0.97
CA LEU A 36 5.05 9.36 1.43
C LEU A 36 5.32 10.78 1.94
N ALA A 37 6.53 11.09 2.44
CA ALA A 37 6.90 12.44 2.84
C ALA A 37 7.17 13.36 1.62
N GLY A 38 7.61 12.81 0.49
CA GLY A 38 7.80 13.53 -0.77
C GLY A 38 6.48 13.85 -1.50
N LEU A 39 5.45 13.04 -1.29
CA LEU A 39 4.07 13.32 -1.65
C LEU A 39 3.48 14.19 -0.53
N HIS A 40 3.49 15.52 -0.68
CA HIS A 40 2.67 16.40 0.18
C HIS A 40 1.31 15.74 0.36
N ARG A 41 0.85 15.63 1.63
CA ARG A 41 -0.37 14.90 2.02
C ARG A 41 -1.33 14.80 0.85
N SER A 42 -1.51 13.57 0.39
CA SER A 42 -2.64 13.22 -0.45
C SER A 42 -3.90 13.95 0.09
N PRO A 43 -4.67 14.67 -0.75
CA PRO A 43 -5.94 15.26 -0.33
C PRO A 43 -6.97 14.20 0.05
N PHE A 44 -6.65 12.92 -0.13
CA PHE A 44 -7.48 11.81 0.31
C PHE A 44 -7.35 11.62 1.82
N LYS A 45 -8.37 12.15 2.50
CA LYS A 45 -8.68 11.93 3.90
C LYS A 45 -8.69 10.42 4.19
N GLY A 46 -8.06 10.03 5.29
CA GLY A 46 -8.11 8.68 5.81
C GLY A 46 -9.52 8.30 6.27
N PHE A 47 -10.11 7.39 5.52
CA PHE A 47 -10.70 6.10 5.91
C PHE A 47 -11.06 5.92 7.39
N SER A 48 -12.35 6.08 7.66
CA SER A 48 -13.09 5.59 8.81
C SER A 48 -14.49 5.21 8.31
N VAL A 49 -15.15 4.22 8.94
CA VAL A 49 -16.59 3.94 8.77
C VAL A 49 -17.43 5.05 9.43
N GLU A 50 -17.10 6.30 9.15
CA GLU A 50 -17.90 7.43 9.59
C GLU A 50 -18.76 7.84 8.40
N PHE A 51 -20.07 7.75 8.62
CA PHE A 51 -21.12 8.45 7.88
C PHE A 51 -20.57 9.50 6.88
N ALA A 52 -20.67 9.21 5.58
CA ALA A 52 -20.07 10.08 4.57
C ALA A 52 -20.79 11.43 4.49
N GLU A 53 -22.12 11.39 4.34
CA GLU A 53 -23.01 12.57 4.30
C GLU A 53 -24.49 12.14 4.21
N TYR A 54 -25.40 13.04 4.61
CA TYR A 54 -26.83 12.90 4.32
C TYR A 54 -27.02 13.55 2.96
N ARG A 55 -27.42 12.76 1.97
CA ARG A 55 -27.85 13.29 0.69
C ARG A 55 -29.36 13.26 0.61
N GLN A 56 -29.98 14.29 0.03
CA GLN A 56 -31.40 14.25 -0.28
C GLN A 56 -31.67 13.07 -1.22
N TYR A 57 -32.73 12.31 -0.93
CA TYR A 57 -33.19 11.21 -1.76
C TYR A 57 -33.49 11.69 -3.18
N LEU A 58 -33.01 10.95 -4.18
CA LEU A 58 -33.40 11.11 -5.57
C LEU A 58 -34.16 9.86 -6.06
N PRO A 59 -35.11 10.03 -7.01
CA PRO A 59 -35.76 8.88 -7.63
C PRO A 59 -34.74 7.91 -8.23
N GLY A 60 -34.76 6.65 -7.78
CA GLY A 60 -33.80 5.62 -8.18
C GLY A 60 -32.85 5.19 -7.07
N ASP A 61 -32.79 5.92 -5.95
CA ASP A 61 -32.07 5.49 -4.76
C ASP A 61 -32.80 4.34 -4.06
N ASP A 62 -32.04 3.44 -3.43
CA ASP A 62 -32.62 2.35 -2.64
C ASP A 62 -33.32 2.92 -1.38
N LEU A 63 -34.61 2.66 -1.26
CA LEU A 63 -35.45 3.06 -0.13
C LEU A 63 -34.97 2.47 1.21
N SER A 64 -34.23 1.35 1.18
CA SER A 64 -33.65 0.74 2.38
C SER A 64 -32.60 1.63 3.07
N THR A 65 -32.01 2.56 2.30
CA THR A 65 -30.96 3.47 2.77
C THR A 65 -31.49 4.76 3.40
N ILE A 66 -32.82 4.95 3.44
CA ILE A 66 -33.46 6.13 4.02
C ILE A 66 -33.29 6.15 5.54
N ASP A 67 -32.81 7.27 6.07
CA ASP A 67 -32.75 7.47 7.52
C ASP A 67 -34.09 8.01 8.05
N TRP A 68 -34.91 7.10 8.57
CA TRP A 68 -36.21 7.42 9.14
C TRP A 68 -36.14 8.32 10.38
N LYS A 69 -35.01 8.36 11.11
CA LYS A 69 -34.84 9.27 12.26
C LYS A 69 -34.61 10.71 11.82
N VAL A 70 -33.91 10.92 10.70
CA VAL A 70 -33.75 12.25 10.10
C VAL A 70 -35.07 12.70 9.47
N TYR A 71 -35.78 11.80 8.81
CA TYR A 71 -37.12 12.08 8.28
C TYR A 71 -38.05 12.58 9.39
N ALA A 72 -38.12 11.89 10.53
CA ALA A 72 -38.99 12.26 11.65
C ALA A 72 -38.72 13.67 12.25
N ARG A 73 -37.53 14.25 12.03
CA ARG A 73 -37.16 15.58 12.54
C ARG A 73 -37.22 16.68 11.50
N SER A 74 -37.10 16.33 10.21
CA SER A 74 -36.92 17.31 9.13
C SER A 74 -38.01 17.27 8.06
N ASP A 75 -38.87 16.25 8.08
CA ASP A 75 -39.90 15.95 7.06
C ASP A 75 -39.33 15.92 5.62
N ARG A 76 -38.04 15.57 5.51
CA ARG A 76 -37.30 15.45 4.25
C ARG A 76 -36.63 14.09 4.19
N TYR A 77 -36.69 13.47 3.02
CA TYR A 77 -36.06 12.18 2.75
C TYR A 77 -34.56 12.35 2.53
N TYR A 78 -33.78 11.76 3.44
CA TYR A 78 -32.33 11.68 3.31
C TYR A 78 -31.90 10.22 3.24
N VAL A 79 -31.00 9.92 2.30
CA VAL A 79 -30.34 8.63 2.18
C VAL A 79 -29.00 8.67 2.87
N LYS A 80 -28.67 7.59 3.57
CA LYS A 80 -27.39 7.41 4.24
C LYS A 80 -26.41 6.80 3.25
N LYS A 81 -25.42 7.58 2.82
CA LYS A 81 -24.29 7.02 2.05
C LYS A 81 -23.27 6.42 3.02
N PHE A 82 -22.92 5.18 2.77
CA PHE A 82 -21.81 4.49 3.40
C PHE A 82 -20.65 4.52 2.40
N ASP A 83 -19.46 4.90 2.85
CA ASP A 83 -18.24 4.66 2.06
C ASP A 83 -18.04 3.13 2.03
N GLU A 84 -18.03 2.55 0.83
CA GLU A 84 -17.70 1.14 0.67
C GLU A 84 -16.20 0.96 0.83
N GLU A 85 -15.81 0.30 1.93
CA GLU A 85 -14.44 -0.04 2.24
C GLU A 85 -14.03 -1.25 1.37
N THR A 86 -13.34 -0.99 0.26
CA THR A 86 -12.82 -2.07 -0.60
C THR A 86 -11.48 -2.52 -0.02
N ASN A 87 -11.50 -3.60 0.77
CA ASN A 87 -10.27 -4.23 1.23
C ASN A 87 -9.49 -4.77 0.02
N VAL A 88 -8.25 -4.33 -0.15
CA VAL A 88 -7.38 -4.79 -1.24
C VAL A 88 -6.58 -6.00 -0.74
N GLU A 89 -6.44 -7.01 -1.58
CA GLU A 89 -5.56 -8.15 -1.34
C GLU A 89 -4.37 -8.09 -2.30
N CYS A 90 -3.16 -8.05 -1.75
CA CYS A 90 -1.92 -7.94 -2.50
C CYS A 90 -1.15 -9.27 -2.48
N HIS A 91 -0.78 -9.77 -3.66
CA HIS A 91 0.10 -10.93 -3.82
C HIS A 91 1.44 -10.47 -4.39
N VAL A 92 2.51 -10.55 -3.60
CA VAL A 92 3.86 -10.22 -4.06
C VAL A 92 4.53 -11.49 -4.56
N LEU A 93 4.87 -11.52 -5.85
CA LEU A 93 5.62 -12.61 -6.46
C LEU A 93 7.07 -12.15 -6.65
N LEU A 94 8.02 -12.84 -6.02
CA LEU A 94 9.45 -12.55 -6.09
C LEU A 94 10.19 -13.69 -6.78
N ASP A 95 10.79 -13.39 -7.93
CA ASP A 95 11.73 -14.28 -8.60
C ASP A 95 12.99 -14.46 -7.74
N VAL A 96 13.38 -15.70 -7.46
CA VAL A 96 14.60 -16.08 -6.73
C VAL A 96 15.53 -16.95 -7.56
N SER A 97 15.32 -17.01 -8.88
CA SER A 97 16.17 -17.73 -9.83
C SER A 97 17.61 -17.22 -9.83
N GLY A 98 18.54 -18.02 -10.37
CA GLY A 98 19.96 -17.66 -10.44
C GLY A 98 20.25 -16.32 -11.14
N SER A 99 19.37 -15.88 -12.04
CA SER A 99 19.47 -14.58 -12.72
C SER A 99 19.40 -13.36 -11.76
N MET A 100 18.76 -13.56 -10.60
CA MET A 100 18.60 -12.56 -9.54
C MET A 100 19.87 -12.38 -8.71
N GLY A 101 20.86 -13.26 -8.87
CA GLY A 101 22.19 -13.11 -8.27
C GLY A 101 23.03 -11.98 -8.88
N TYR A 102 22.68 -11.50 -10.09
CA TYR A 102 23.39 -10.38 -10.73
C TYR A 102 23.24 -9.10 -9.91
N GLY A 103 24.30 -8.30 -9.79
CA GLY A 103 24.29 -7.06 -9.02
C GLY A 103 25.12 -5.95 -9.66
N SER A 104 24.76 -4.72 -9.34
CA SER A 104 25.52 -3.52 -9.70
C SER A 104 25.56 -2.60 -8.48
N GLN A 105 26.64 -1.84 -8.31
CA GLN A 105 26.78 -0.88 -7.19
C GLN A 105 26.62 -1.55 -5.80
N GLY A 106 27.09 -2.79 -5.65
CA GLY A 106 27.12 -3.50 -4.36
C GLY A 106 25.80 -4.13 -3.90
N ILE A 107 24.74 -4.11 -4.73
CA ILE A 107 23.44 -4.72 -4.43
C ILE A 107 23.05 -5.69 -5.55
N THR A 108 22.61 -6.88 -5.18
CA THR A 108 22.07 -7.87 -6.12
C THR A 108 20.61 -7.56 -6.46
N LYS A 109 20.14 -8.00 -7.63
CA LYS A 109 18.72 -7.89 -8.02
C LYS A 109 17.82 -8.56 -6.99
N LEU A 110 18.24 -9.70 -6.44
CA LEU A 110 17.54 -10.39 -5.36
C LEU A 110 17.39 -9.50 -4.14
N ALA A 111 18.48 -8.94 -3.63
CA ALA A 111 18.44 -8.07 -2.45
C ALA A 111 17.55 -6.84 -2.68
N TYR A 112 17.66 -6.22 -3.86
CA TYR A 112 16.81 -5.08 -4.21
C TYR A 112 15.33 -5.47 -4.31
N GLY A 113 15.03 -6.62 -4.94
CA GLY A 113 13.69 -7.20 -5.03
C GLY A 113 13.10 -7.51 -3.66
N SER A 114 13.89 -8.05 -2.73
CA SER A 114 13.47 -8.26 -1.34
C SER A 114 13.15 -6.95 -0.63
N TYR A 115 13.92 -5.88 -0.86
CA TYR A 115 13.61 -4.57 -0.28
C TYR A 115 12.30 -4.00 -0.82
N LEU A 116 12.05 -4.17 -2.12
CA LEU A 116 10.80 -3.77 -2.76
C LEU A 116 9.61 -4.56 -2.19
N ALA A 117 9.71 -5.89 -2.13
CA ALA A 117 8.69 -6.76 -1.56
C ALA A 117 8.37 -6.40 -0.10
N ALA A 118 9.41 -6.20 0.72
CA ALA A 118 9.27 -5.76 2.10
C ALA A 118 8.59 -4.38 2.23
N SER A 119 8.94 -3.44 1.33
CA SER A 119 8.35 -2.10 1.29
C SER A 119 6.87 -2.13 0.92
N LEU A 120 6.51 -2.94 -0.08
CA LEU A 120 5.11 -3.15 -0.48
C LEU A 120 4.31 -3.80 0.65
N ALA A 121 4.86 -4.84 1.29
CA ALA A 121 4.22 -5.49 2.43
C ALA A 121 3.99 -4.53 3.60
N TYR A 122 4.98 -3.68 3.90
CA TYR A 122 4.84 -2.64 4.93
C TYR A 122 3.75 -1.62 4.57
N LEU A 123 3.67 -1.20 3.30
CA LEU A 123 2.65 -0.28 2.81
C LEU A 123 1.24 -0.86 2.96
N MET A 124 1.02 -2.10 2.51
CA MET A 124 -0.27 -2.79 2.61
C MET A 124 -0.68 -2.98 4.08
N ASN A 125 0.25 -3.45 4.92
CA ASN A 125 -0.02 -3.61 6.36
C ASN A 125 -0.37 -2.28 7.04
N ARG A 126 0.23 -1.16 6.62
CA ARG A 126 -0.12 0.19 7.12
C ARG A 126 -1.52 0.61 6.69
N GLN A 127 -1.96 0.21 5.49
CA GLN A 127 -3.31 0.44 4.96
C GLN A 127 -4.35 -0.54 5.54
N ARG A 128 -3.91 -1.53 6.34
CA ARG A 128 -4.73 -2.66 6.85
C ARG A 128 -5.24 -3.60 5.76
N ASP A 129 -4.59 -3.57 4.61
CA ASP A 129 -4.83 -4.49 3.50
C ASP A 129 -4.06 -5.80 3.71
N ALA A 130 -4.60 -6.89 3.14
CA ALA A 130 -3.95 -8.18 3.19
C ALA A 130 -2.79 -8.23 2.20
N VAL A 131 -1.64 -8.77 2.63
CA VAL A 131 -0.48 -8.96 1.75
C VAL A 131 0.10 -10.35 1.92
N GLY A 132 0.42 -11.02 0.80
CA GLY A 132 1.09 -12.32 0.74
C GLY A 132 2.39 -12.24 -0.04
N LEU A 133 3.23 -13.26 0.10
CA LEU A 133 4.52 -13.38 -0.58
C LEU A 133 4.68 -14.77 -1.18
N ILE A 134 5.07 -14.83 -2.45
CA ILE A 134 5.40 -16.03 -3.17
C ILE A 134 6.81 -15.86 -3.73
N ALA A 135 7.78 -16.63 -3.22
CA ALA A 135 9.12 -16.69 -3.79
C ALA A 135 9.21 -17.90 -4.73
N PHE A 136 9.68 -17.71 -5.95
CA PHE A 136 9.67 -18.76 -6.97
C PHE A 136 10.92 -18.73 -7.88
N ASP A 137 11.29 -19.90 -8.37
CA ASP A 137 12.22 -20.10 -9.49
C ASP A 137 11.54 -21.00 -10.54
N ASP A 138 12.15 -22.13 -10.92
CA ASP A 138 11.46 -23.19 -11.68
C ASP A 138 10.31 -23.82 -10.87
N ASN A 139 10.31 -23.67 -9.53
CA ASN A 139 9.26 -24.11 -8.61
C ASN A 139 8.92 -23.03 -7.57
N ILE A 140 7.80 -23.21 -6.86
CA ILE A 140 7.47 -22.37 -5.71
C ILE A 140 8.38 -22.76 -4.53
N VAL A 141 9.20 -21.82 -4.07
CA VAL A 141 10.13 -22.00 -2.96
C VAL A 141 9.45 -21.67 -1.63
N THR A 142 8.75 -20.53 -1.60
CA THR A 142 8.03 -20.06 -0.41
C THR A 142 6.66 -19.55 -0.82
N HIS A 143 5.64 -19.89 -0.04
CA HIS A 143 4.28 -19.41 -0.24
C HIS A 143 3.66 -18.98 1.09
N LEU A 144 3.51 -17.67 1.26
CA LEU A 144 2.79 -17.03 2.35
C LEU A 144 1.49 -16.45 1.80
N PRO A 145 0.32 -17.03 2.12
CA PRO A 145 -0.95 -16.50 1.63
C PRO A 145 -1.23 -15.12 2.24
N PRO A 146 -1.95 -14.24 1.53
CA PRO A 146 -2.23 -12.91 2.04
C PRO A 146 -2.98 -12.90 3.36
N SER A 147 -2.53 -12.03 4.26
CA SER A 147 -3.18 -11.86 5.55
C SER A 147 -2.90 -10.47 6.12
N ALA A 148 -3.93 -9.85 6.68
CA ALA A 148 -3.81 -8.59 7.44
C ALA A 148 -3.64 -8.82 8.96
N ARG A 149 -3.43 -10.07 9.39
CA ARG A 149 -3.33 -10.41 10.81
C ARG A 149 -2.10 -9.78 11.47
N PRO A 150 -2.18 -9.37 12.75
CA PRO A 150 -1.03 -8.91 13.51
C PRO A 150 0.12 -9.94 13.45
N GLY A 151 1.33 -9.47 13.18
CA GLY A 151 2.53 -10.32 13.06
C GLY A 151 2.72 -10.99 11.68
N HIS A 152 1.76 -10.92 10.77
CA HIS A 152 1.91 -11.47 9.42
C HIS A 152 3.02 -10.75 8.64
N LEU A 153 3.09 -9.42 8.74
CA LEU A 153 4.18 -8.63 8.15
C LEU A 153 5.56 -9.14 8.58
N ARG A 154 5.75 -9.50 9.85
CA ARG A 154 7.03 -10.04 10.34
C ARG A 154 7.36 -11.38 9.67
N SER A 155 6.35 -12.19 9.36
CA SER A 155 6.54 -13.45 8.64
C SER A 155 6.99 -13.19 7.20
N VAL A 156 6.40 -12.19 6.52
CA VAL A 156 6.81 -11.75 5.18
C VAL A 156 8.24 -11.18 5.17
N LEU A 157 8.63 -10.43 6.21
CA LEU A 157 9.97 -9.83 6.29
C LEU A 157 11.09 -10.83 6.63
N LEU A 158 10.74 -12.03 7.12
CA LEU A 158 11.68 -13.09 7.51
C LEU A 158 11.70 -14.28 6.56
N ALA A 159 10.80 -14.30 5.58
CA ALA A 159 10.70 -15.31 4.53
C ALA A 159 11.85 -15.19 3.51
#